data_AF-A0A806FGN5-F1
#
_entry.id   AF-A0A806FGN5-F1
#
_cell.length_a   1.000
_cell.length_b   1.000
_cell.length_c   1.000
_cell.angle_alpha   90.00
_cell.angle_beta   90.00
_cell.angle_gamma   90.00
#
_symmetry.space_group_name_H-M   'P 1'
#
loop_
_entity.id
_entity.type
_entity.pdbx_description
1 polymer ?
#
loop_
_entity_poly.entity_id
_entity_poly.type
_entity_poly.pdbx_seq_one_letter_code
_entity_poly.pdbx_strand_id
1 'polypeptide(L)'
;MARKIGKSADDIYWIQEVIGNANEAPGIQPRNYLGTGTVTQFDYKSDLNAKFKGKIAGLKDLSMRIGDLSQNPNAVESKDANVFVPNWDTARNDGAITYKNGSMYALANAFMLAYDYGTPRLLSDYKRPWRDIRREWHRLQTVGSDGTEG
;
A
#
# COMPACT_ATOMS: atom_id res chain seq x y z
N MET A 1 -6.76 -12.95 24.22
CA MET A 1 -7.56 -13.36 23.05
C MET A 1 -7.74 -14.88 23.02
N ALA A 2 -6.66 -15.66 22.82
CA ALA A 2 -6.63 -17.13 22.74
C ALA A 2 -7.48 -17.87 23.79
N ARG A 3 -7.24 -17.61 25.09
CA ARG A 3 -8.00 -18.22 26.19
C ARG A 3 -9.51 -17.94 26.15
N LYS A 4 -9.94 -16.78 25.63
CA LYS A 4 -11.36 -16.42 25.54
C LYS A 4 -12.09 -17.13 24.40
N ILE A 5 -11.38 -17.55 23.36
CA ILE A 5 -11.94 -18.21 22.17
C ILE A 5 -11.61 -19.71 22.11
N GLY A 6 -10.97 -20.26 23.16
CA GLY A 6 -10.61 -21.68 23.22
C GLY A 6 -9.61 -22.14 22.14
N LYS A 7 -8.79 -21.24 21.60
CA LYS A 7 -7.77 -21.56 20.58
C LYS A 7 -6.34 -21.42 21.11
N SER A 8 -5.39 -22.12 20.50
CA SER A 8 -3.97 -21.82 20.72
C SER A 8 -3.66 -20.38 20.30
N ALA A 9 -2.68 -19.75 20.94
CA ALA A 9 -2.20 -18.45 20.48
C ALA A 9 -1.58 -18.54 19.07
N ASP A 10 -0.95 -19.68 18.77
CA ASP A 10 -0.29 -19.94 17.49
C ASP A 10 -1.30 -20.11 16.33
N ASP A 11 -2.55 -20.44 16.64
CA ASP A 11 -3.63 -20.57 15.65
C ASP A 11 -4.27 -19.22 15.29
N ILE A 12 -3.89 -18.14 15.97
CA ILE A 12 -4.45 -16.81 15.74
C ILE A 12 -3.62 -16.13 14.66
N TYR A 13 -4.19 -16.06 13.46
CA TYR A 13 -3.63 -15.22 12.42
C TYR A 13 -3.72 -13.74 12.81
N TRP A 14 -2.61 -13.02 12.69
CA TRP A 14 -2.57 -11.59 12.88
C TRP A 14 -1.49 -10.93 12.00
N ILE A 15 -1.67 -9.62 11.82
CA ILE A 15 -0.90 -8.79 10.92
C ILE A 15 -0.36 -7.60 11.70
N GLN A 16 0.90 -7.27 11.44
CA GLN A 16 1.59 -6.11 11.98
C GLN A 16 1.71 -5.04 10.88
N GLU A 17 1.24 -3.84 11.17
CA GLU A 17 1.50 -2.68 10.31
C GLU A 17 2.85 -2.07 10.70
N VAL A 18 3.88 -2.35 9.90
CA VAL A 18 5.23 -1.84 10.10
C VAL A 18 5.68 -1.18 8.80
N ILE A 19 5.92 0.12 8.85
CA ILE A 19 6.37 0.90 7.70
C ILE A 19 7.90 0.95 7.76
N GLY A 20 8.56 0.23 6.85
CA GLY A 20 10.02 0.24 6.77
C GLY A 20 10.58 1.55 6.22
N ASN A 21 11.61 2.08 6.87
CA ASN A 21 12.31 3.27 6.45
C ASN A 21 13.78 3.17 6.85
N ALA A 22 14.69 3.26 5.88
CA ALA A 22 16.12 3.12 6.12
C ALA A 22 16.71 4.22 7.05
N ASN A 23 16.00 5.34 7.23
CA ASN A 23 16.38 6.42 8.14
C ASN A 23 15.86 6.23 9.58
N GLU A 24 15.09 5.18 9.83
CA GLU A 24 14.57 4.84 11.15
C GLU A 24 15.47 3.86 11.90
N ALA A 25 15.28 3.75 13.22
CA ALA A 25 16.09 2.88 14.05
C ALA A 25 16.04 1.42 13.56
N PRO A 26 17.17 0.68 13.58
CA PRO A 26 17.20 -0.71 13.12
C PRO A 26 16.22 -1.64 13.84
N GLY A 27 15.86 -1.31 15.09
CA GLY A 27 14.94 -2.09 15.92
C GLY A 27 13.47 -2.03 15.47
N ILE A 28 13.07 -1.04 14.67
CA ILE A 28 11.66 -0.87 14.24
C ILE A 28 11.40 -1.24 12.78
N GLN A 29 12.33 -1.95 12.15
CA GLN A 29 12.20 -2.38 10.75
C GLN A 29 11.29 -3.62 10.59
N PRO A 30 10.60 -3.80 9.44
CA PRO A 30 9.67 -4.91 9.19
C PRO A 30 10.21 -6.30 9.53
N ARG A 31 11.48 -6.55 9.20
CA ARG A 31 12.14 -7.85 9.42
C ARG A 31 12.16 -8.32 10.88
N ASN A 32 12.05 -7.40 11.84
CA ASN A 32 12.10 -7.74 13.27
C ASN A 32 10.78 -8.30 13.80
N TYR A 33 9.72 -8.29 12.98
CA TYR A 33 8.37 -8.64 13.38
C TYR A 33 7.88 -9.95 12.75
N LEU A 34 8.70 -10.61 11.92
CA LEU A 34 8.34 -11.83 11.18
C LEU A 34 8.19 -13.07 12.07
N GLY A 35 8.78 -13.06 13.27
CA GLY A 35 8.78 -14.23 14.15
C GLY A 35 7.45 -14.50 14.87
N THR A 36 6.54 -13.52 14.87
CA THR A 36 5.32 -13.60 15.67
C THR A 36 4.06 -13.50 14.83
N GLY A 37 4.12 -12.95 13.62
CA GLY A 37 2.99 -12.82 12.71
C GLY A 37 3.41 -12.27 11.36
N THR A 38 2.43 -12.04 10.49
CA THR A 38 2.69 -11.47 9.15
C THR A 38 2.82 -9.94 9.21
N VAL A 39 3.50 -9.34 8.24
CA VAL A 39 3.82 -7.90 8.22
C VAL A 39 3.28 -7.24 6.95
N THR A 40 2.81 -6.01 7.09
CA THR A 40 2.32 -5.19 5.99
C THR A 40 3.48 -4.73 5.10
N GLN A 41 3.47 -5.09 3.82
CA GLN A 41 4.58 -4.82 2.90
C GLN A 41 4.36 -3.50 2.14
N PHE A 42 4.87 -2.40 2.68
CA PHE A 42 4.71 -1.06 2.10
C PHE A 42 5.52 -0.83 0.81
N ASP A 43 6.61 -1.56 0.59
CA ASP A 43 7.38 -1.47 -0.65
C ASP A 43 6.57 -2.01 -1.82
N TYR A 44 5.74 -3.05 -1.61
CA TYR A 44 4.79 -3.53 -2.62
C TYR A 44 3.88 -2.41 -3.10
N LYS A 45 3.23 -1.70 -2.16
CA LYS A 45 2.33 -0.58 -2.47
C LYS A 45 3.06 0.51 -3.24
N SER A 46 4.27 0.86 -2.82
CA SER A 46 5.05 1.96 -3.41
C SER A 46 5.51 1.63 -4.83
N ASP A 47 6.04 0.43 -5.04
CA ASP A 47 6.51 -0.04 -6.34
C ASP A 47 5.33 -0.23 -7.31
N LEU A 48 4.25 -0.89 -6.87
CA LEU A 48 3.02 -1.06 -7.66
C LEU A 48 2.48 0.30 -8.13
N ASN A 49 2.33 1.26 -7.22
CA ASN A 49 1.85 2.60 -7.53
C ASN A 49 2.74 3.31 -8.57
N ALA A 50 4.07 3.21 -8.43
CA ALA A 50 5.02 3.83 -9.35
C ALA A 50 4.97 3.18 -10.74
N LYS A 51 4.96 1.85 -10.84
CA LYS A 51 5.00 1.14 -12.13
C LYS A 51 3.68 1.24 -12.89
N PHE A 52 2.53 1.21 -12.21
CA PHE A 52 1.22 1.41 -12.86
C PHE A 52 1.04 2.83 -13.43
N LYS A 53 1.70 3.83 -12.84
CA LYS A 53 1.70 5.22 -13.33
C LYS A 53 2.80 5.52 -14.35
N GLY A 54 3.75 4.60 -14.50
CA GLY A 54 4.86 4.71 -15.44
C GLY A 54 4.88 3.53 -16.40
N LYS A 55 5.78 2.57 -16.13
CA LYS A 55 5.98 1.38 -16.97
C LYS A 55 5.67 0.09 -16.21
N ILE A 56 4.49 -0.48 -16.48
CA ILE A 56 3.98 -1.72 -15.84
C ILE A 56 4.96 -2.90 -16.00
N ALA A 57 5.67 -2.99 -17.13
CA ALA A 57 6.67 -4.04 -17.36
C ALA A 57 7.79 -4.09 -16.31
N GLY A 58 7.97 -3.02 -15.52
CA GLY A 58 8.88 -3.01 -14.38
C GLY A 58 8.44 -3.83 -13.17
N LEU A 59 7.26 -4.47 -13.20
CA LEU A 59 6.79 -5.38 -12.15
C LEU A 59 7.23 -6.85 -12.35
N LYS A 60 7.94 -7.16 -13.45
CA LYS A 60 8.34 -8.54 -13.80
C LYS A 60 9.14 -9.26 -12.70
N ASP A 61 9.88 -8.51 -11.90
CA ASP A 61 10.81 -8.94 -10.86
C ASP A 61 10.43 -8.38 -9.48
N LEU A 62 9.16 -7.99 -9.30
CA LEU A 62 8.65 -7.41 -8.06
C LEU A 62 8.99 -8.29 -6.85
N SER A 63 8.59 -9.57 -6.86
CA SER A 63 8.81 -10.49 -5.73
C SER A 63 10.28 -10.62 -5.32
N MET A 64 11.21 -10.61 -6.28
CA MET A 64 12.64 -10.65 -5.98
C MET A 64 13.10 -9.38 -5.25
N ARG A 65 12.66 -8.19 -5.69
CA ARG A 65 13.08 -6.91 -5.10
C ARG A 65 12.58 -6.68 -3.67
N ILE A 66 11.38 -7.16 -3.34
CA ILE A 66 10.75 -6.86 -2.04
C ILE A 66 10.64 -8.09 -1.13
N GLY A 67 10.99 -9.27 -1.63
CA GLY A 67 11.01 -10.52 -0.88
C GLY A 67 12.39 -10.99 -0.46
N ASP A 68 13.47 -10.51 -1.08
CA ASP A 68 14.83 -10.94 -0.78
C ASP A 68 15.47 -10.11 0.35
N LEU A 69 15.57 -10.72 1.54
CA LEU A 69 16.18 -10.16 2.74
C LEU A 69 17.66 -9.80 2.58
N SER A 70 18.35 -10.38 1.60
CA SER A 70 19.76 -10.05 1.32
C SER A 70 19.91 -8.78 0.48
N GLN A 71 18.87 -8.39 -0.27
CA GLN A 71 18.91 -7.27 -1.21
C GLN A 71 18.19 -6.03 -0.70
N ASN A 72 17.07 -6.21 -0.02
CA ASN A 72 16.24 -5.10 0.44
C ASN A 72 16.13 -5.09 1.97
N PRO A 73 16.53 -3.99 2.64
CA PRO A 73 16.47 -3.91 4.08
C PRO A 73 15.04 -3.95 4.66
N ASN A 74 14.02 -3.65 3.84
CA ASN A 74 12.61 -3.70 4.15
C ASN A 74 11.93 -4.96 3.60
N ALA A 75 12.70 -5.91 3.04
CA ALA A 75 12.12 -7.11 2.48
C ALA A 75 11.30 -7.88 3.52
N VAL A 76 10.22 -8.44 3.02
CA VAL A 76 9.35 -9.37 3.74
C VAL A 76 9.11 -10.51 2.75
N GLU A 77 9.49 -11.73 3.14
CA GLU A 77 9.27 -12.90 2.28
C GLU A 77 7.78 -13.08 1.98
N SER A 78 7.45 -13.67 0.84
CA SER A 78 6.06 -13.82 0.38
C SER A 78 5.14 -14.45 1.45
N LYS A 79 5.59 -15.49 2.14
CA LYS A 79 4.81 -16.19 3.18
C LYS A 79 4.43 -15.30 4.37
N ASP A 80 5.19 -14.25 4.64
CA ASP A 80 4.99 -13.36 5.77
C ASP A 80 4.43 -11.99 5.36
N ALA A 81 4.29 -11.72 4.06
CA ALA A 81 3.89 -10.43 3.53
C ALA A 81 2.36 -10.29 3.44
N ASN A 82 1.83 -9.13 3.86
CA ASN A 82 0.49 -8.67 3.52
C ASN A 82 0.58 -7.52 2.53
N VAL A 83 -0.11 -7.66 1.40
CA VAL A 83 -0.04 -6.72 0.29
C VAL A 83 -1.38 -6.07 0.01
N PHE A 84 -1.34 -4.86 -0.52
CA PHE A 84 -2.52 -4.02 -0.77
C PHE A 84 -2.18 -2.99 -1.85
N VAL A 85 -3.20 -2.50 -2.56
CA VAL A 85 -3.04 -1.40 -3.53
C VAL A 85 -3.04 -0.05 -2.78
N PRO A 86 -4.13 0.31 -2.06
CA PRO A 86 -4.06 1.24 -0.94
C PRO A 86 -4.63 0.63 0.34
N ASN A 87 -4.17 1.11 1.49
CA ASN A 87 -4.81 0.91 2.79
C ASN A 87 -5.62 2.17 3.16
N TRP A 88 -6.28 2.15 4.32
CA TRP A 88 -7.10 3.27 4.78
C TRP A 88 -6.27 4.57 4.91
N ASP A 89 -5.01 4.52 5.32
CA ASP A 89 -4.19 5.73 5.40
C ASP A 89 -3.75 6.23 4.03
N THR A 90 -3.15 5.35 3.22
CA THR A 90 -2.57 5.74 1.93
C THR A 90 -3.62 6.11 0.89
N ALA A 91 -4.86 5.63 0.98
CA ALA A 91 -5.97 6.06 0.13
C ALA A 91 -6.29 7.58 0.27
N ARG A 92 -5.81 8.21 1.35
CA ARG A 92 -6.03 9.64 1.64
C ARG A 92 -4.86 10.53 1.19
N ASN A 93 -3.77 9.92 0.76
CA ASN A 93 -2.55 10.62 0.33
C ASN A 93 -2.61 10.97 -1.16
N ASP A 94 -1.93 12.06 -1.51
CA ASP A 94 -1.77 12.43 -2.91
C ASP A 94 -0.93 11.41 -3.66
N GLY A 95 -1.35 11.08 -4.87
CA GLY A 95 -0.60 10.19 -5.74
C GLY A 95 -0.69 8.71 -5.38
N ALA A 96 -1.63 8.24 -4.56
CA ALA A 96 -1.98 6.81 -4.47
C ALA A 96 -2.85 6.37 -5.68
N ILE A 97 -2.92 5.06 -5.94
CA ILE A 97 -3.96 4.47 -6.80
C ILE A 97 -5.17 4.17 -5.92
N THR A 98 -6.31 4.73 -6.26
CA THR A 98 -7.58 4.58 -5.52
C THR A 98 -8.73 4.35 -6.50
N TYR A 99 -9.94 4.08 -5.99
CA TYR A 99 -11.14 3.92 -6.83
C TYR A 99 -11.36 5.09 -7.82
N LYS A 100 -10.85 6.29 -7.52
CA LYS A 100 -10.93 7.48 -8.39
C LYS A 100 -10.13 7.33 -9.69
N ASN A 101 -9.19 6.38 -9.74
CA ASN A 101 -8.38 6.09 -10.91
C ASN A 101 -9.03 5.10 -11.90
N GLY A 102 -10.29 4.71 -11.68
CA GLY A 102 -11.06 3.88 -12.62
C GLY A 102 -10.36 2.56 -12.95
N SER A 103 -10.16 2.29 -14.25
CA SER A 103 -9.57 1.04 -14.74
C SER A 103 -8.18 0.76 -14.19
N MET A 104 -7.37 1.77 -13.88
CA MET A 104 -6.05 1.58 -13.28
C MET A 104 -6.16 0.93 -11.89
N TYR A 105 -7.14 1.31 -11.09
CA TYR A 105 -7.38 0.69 -9.77
C TYR A 105 -7.89 -0.73 -9.90
N ALA A 106 -8.79 -1.00 -10.83
CA ALA A 106 -9.27 -2.35 -11.11
C ALA A 106 -8.11 -3.27 -11.55
N LEU A 107 -7.26 -2.80 -12.47
CA LEU A 107 -6.13 -3.57 -12.97
C LEU A 107 -5.04 -3.78 -11.91
N ALA A 108 -4.78 -2.79 -11.06
CA ALA A 108 -3.83 -2.92 -9.96
C ALA A 108 -4.30 -3.99 -8.94
N ASN A 109 -5.59 -4.02 -8.62
CA ASN A 109 -6.14 -5.07 -7.74
C ASN A 109 -6.16 -6.44 -8.43
N ALA A 110 -6.49 -6.51 -9.73
CA ALA A 110 -6.43 -7.76 -10.49
C ALA A 110 -5.00 -8.32 -10.53
N PHE A 111 -4.00 -7.45 -10.77
CA PHE A 111 -2.59 -7.83 -10.69
C PHE A 111 -2.24 -8.34 -9.30
N MET A 112 -2.63 -7.64 -8.23
CA MET A 112 -2.36 -8.06 -6.85
C MET A 112 -2.97 -9.42 -6.50
N LEU A 113 -4.16 -9.71 -7.00
CA LEU A 113 -4.83 -11.00 -6.77
C LEU A 113 -4.23 -12.14 -7.61
N ALA A 114 -3.68 -11.84 -8.79
CA ALA A 114 -3.12 -12.83 -9.71
C ALA A 114 -1.61 -13.06 -9.53
N TYR A 115 -0.89 -12.07 -8.98
CA TYR A 115 0.55 -12.15 -8.78
C TYR A 115 0.85 -12.90 -7.49
N ASP A 116 1.64 -13.98 -7.60
CA ASP A 116 1.95 -14.89 -6.50
C ASP A 116 2.99 -14.28 -5.54
N TYR A 117 2.55 -13.31 -4.74
CA TYR A 117 3.36 -12.70 -3.70
C TYR A 117 2.50 -12.12 -2.57
N GLY A 118 2.68 -12.64 -1.36
CA GLY A 118 1.99 -12.17 -0.15
C GLY A 118 0.52 -12.60 -0.07
N THR A 119 -0.10 -12.23 1.05
CA THR A 119 -1.55 -12.34 1.27
C THR A 119 -2.23 -11.04 0.83
N PRO A 120 -3.07 -11.04 -0.22
CA PRO A 120 -3.70 -9.84 -0.74
C PRO A 120 -4.82 -9.34 0.17
N ARG A 121 -4.88 -8.02 0.37
CA ARG A 121 -5.93 -7.32 1.13
C ARG A 121 -6.58 -6.26 0.27
N LEU A 122 -7.89 -6.42 0.04
CA LEU A 122 -8.71 -5.46 -0.69
C LEU A 122 -9.29 -4.42 0.26
N LEU A 123 -9.10 -3.14 -0.06
CA LEU A 123 -9.74 -2.04 0.67
C LEU A 123 -11.16 -1.81 0.14
N SER A 124 -12.14 -1.92 1.03
CA SER A 124 -13.48 -1.35 0.84
C SER A 124 -13.52 0.01 1.54
N ASP A 125 -13.58 1.09 0.77
CA ASP A 125 -13.57 2.46 1.29
C ASP A 125 -14.91 3.16 1.04
N TYR A 126 -15.11 4.33 1.66
CA TYR A 126 -16.29 5.17 1.49
C TYR A 126 -15.96 6.43 0.69
N LYS A 127 -16.93 6.92 -0.09
CA LYS A 127 -16.79 8.19 -0.80
C LYS A 127 -16.73 9.34 0.21
N ARG A 128 -15.77 10.26 0.06
CA ARG A 128 -15.59 11.43 0.95
C ARG A 128 -15.73 12.76 0.18
N PRO A 129 -16.94 13.33 0.11
CA PRO A 129 -17.24 14.48 -0.74
C PRO A 129 -16.50 15.77 -0.35
N TRP A 130 -16.32 16.05 0.95
CA TRP A 130 -15.82 17.34 1.43
C TRP A 130 -14.42 17.71 0.91
N ARG A 131 -13.49 16.75 0.80
CA ARG A 131 -12.14 17.02 0.26
C ARG A 131 -12.13 17.24 -1.24
N ASP A 132 -13.07 16.60 -1.95
CA ASP A 132 -13.23 16.80 -3.40
C ASP A 132 -13.81 18.19 -3.66
N ILE A 133 -14.81 18.59 -2.87
CA ILE A 133 -15.36 19.93 -2.85
C ILE A 133 -14.25 20.95 -2.58
N ARG A 134 -13.49 20.82 -1.48
CA ARG A 134 -12.40 21.76 -1.16
C ARG A 134 -11.34 21.89 -2.26
N ARG A 135 -10.97 20.79 -2.93
CA ARG A 135 -10.02 20.83 -4.06
C ARG A 135 -10.61 21.53 -5.28
N GLU A 136 -11.87 21.31 -5.56
CA GLU A 136 -12.58 22.02 -6.63
C GLU A 136 -12.62 23.52 -6.35
N TRP A 137 -12.96 23.92 -5.13
CA TRP A 137 -12.95 25.32 -4.72
C TRP A 137 -11.57 25.98 -4.90
N HIS A 138 -10.49 25.33 -4.47
CA HIS A 138 -9.14 25.85 -4.70
C HIS A 138 -8.77 25.93 -6.19
N ARG A 139 -9.14 24.92 -7.01
CA ARG A 139 -8.89 24.95 -8.46
C ARG A 139 -9.61 26.13 -9.11
N LEU A 140 -10.88 26.36 -8.78
CA LEU A 140 -11.67 27.46 -9.32
C LEU A 140 -11.12 28.83 -8.93
N GLN A 141 -10.50 28.98 -7.76
CA GLN A 141 -9.81 30.21 -7.38
C GLN A 141 -8.52 30.46 -8.17
N THR A 142 -7.79 29.41 -8.55
CA THR A 142 -6.53 29.54 -9.31
C THR A 142 -6.71 29.78 -10.81
N VAL A 143 -7.87 29.40 -11.37
CA VAL A 143 -8.23 29.64 -12.79
C VAL A 143 -8.98 30.97 -12.97
N GLY A 144 -9.23 31.71 -11.87
CA GLY A 144 -9.81 33.05 -11.90
C GLY A 144 -8.76 34.17 -11.87
N SER A 145 -7.47 33.83 -11.74
CA SER A 145 -6.37 34.80 -11.56
C SER A 145 -5.47 34.99 -12.78
N ASP A 146 -5.66 34.20 -13.83
CA ASP A 146 -5.01 34.29 -15.14
C ASP A 146 -5.81 35.14 -16.15
N GLY A 147 -6.77 35.92 -15.66
CA GLY A 147 -7.42 36.99 -16.39
C GLY A 147 -6.41 38.04 -16.82
N THR A 148 -6.04 37.98 -18.10
CA THR A 148 -5.50 39.10 -18.85
C THR A 148 -6.54 40.22 -18.87
N GLU A 149 -6.34 41.23 -18.04
CA GLU A 149 -6.90 42.56 -18.25
C GLU A 149 -5.79 43.44 -18.83
N GLY A 150 -5.97 43.93 -20.05
CA GLY A 150 -5.11 44.92 -20.72
C GLY A 150 -4.48 44.45 -22.01
#